data_AF-A0A918QYH8-F1
#
_entry.id   AF-A0A918QYH8-F1
#
_cell.length_a   1.000
_cell.length_b   1.000
_cell.length_c   1.000
_cell.angle_alpha   90.00
_cell.angle_beta   90.00
_cell.angle_gamma   90.00
#
_symmetry.space_group_name_H-M   'P 1'
#
loop_
_entity.id
_entity.type
_entity.pdbx_description
1 polymer ?
#
loop_
_entity_poly.entity_id
_entity_poly.type
_entity_poly.pdbx_seq_one_letter_code
_entity_poly.pdbx_strand_id
1 'polypeptide(L)'
;MADELAEESQRVINALEEIERIADPVTRAAVISDVLKYVEKKEPTWRDLRRDAVLDLLAAKVSYRKIGAMIHTSHSTVQSIERGHAGAWRTKPRTKPKAAGGEQGDQGA
;
A
#
# COMPACT_ATOMS: atom_id res chain seq x y z
N MET A 1 -14.82 -16.01 17.44
CA MET A 1 -13.94 -15.87 18.61
C MET A 1 -13.45 -14.45 18.57
N ALA A 2 -13.44 -13.72 19.68
CA ALA A 2 -13.04 -12.32 19.67
C ALA A 2 -11.66 -12.22 19.00
N ASP A 3 -11.60 -11.42 17.93
CA ASP A 3 -10.40 -11.12 17.16
C ASP A 3 -9.42 -10.36 18.05
N GLU A 4 -8.70 -11.07 18.91
CA GLU A 4 -7.55 -10.49 19.59
C GLU A 4 -6.48 -10.23 18.54
N LEU A 5 -6.17 -8.96 18.37
CA LEU A 5 -5.06 -8.54 17.53
C LEU A 5 -3.76 -9.14 18.08
N ALA A 6 -2.87 -9.55 17.18
CA ALA A 6 -1.51 -9.90 17.57
C ALA A 6 -0.88 -8.77 18.41
N GLU A 7 -0.05 -9.13 19.39
CA GLU A 7 0.60 -8.17 20.29
C GLU A 7 1.38 -7.08 19.53
N GLU A 8 2.01 -7.44 18.41
CA GLU A 8 2.67 -6.51 17.49
C GLU A 8 1.68 -5.49 16.91
N SER A 9 0.53 -5.94 16.43
CA SER A 9 -0.51 -5.08 15.86
C SER A 9 -1.05 -4.10 16.90
N GLN A 10 -1.33 -4.60 18.12
CA GLN A 10 -1.81 -3.75 19.21
C GLN A 10 -0.78 -2.70 19.62
N ARG A 11 0.51 -3.07 19.69
CA ARG A 11 1.60 -2.12 19.99
C ARG A 11 1.69 -1.00 18.98
N VAL A 12 1.59 -1.32 17.68
CA VAL A 12 1.62 -0.30 16.62
C VAL A 12 0.38 0.59 16.68
N ILE A 13 -0.81 0.03 16.87
CA ILE A 13 -2.06 0.81 16.97
C ILE A 13 -1.98 1.78 18.16
N ASN A 14 -1.58 1.30 19.35
CA ASN A 14 -1.44 2.14 20.53
C ASN A 14 -0.47 3.31 20.28
N ALA A 15 0.68 3.04 19.65
CA ALA A 15 1.65 4.08 19.32
C ALA A 15 1.09 5.12 18.34
N LEU A 16 0.25 4.71 17.38
CA LEU A 16 -0.42 5.64 16.46
C LEU A 16 -1.46 6.51 17.19
N GLU A 17 -2.26 5.92 18.08
CA GLU A 17 -3.22 6.67 18.89
C GLU A 17 -2.54 7.68 19.84
N GLU A 18 -1.36 7.37 20.36
CA GLU A 18 -0.58 8.31 21.19
C GLU A 18 -0.19 9.57 20.42
N ILE A 19 0.08 9.47 19.11
CA ILE A 19 0.36 10.64 18.26
C ILE A 19 -0.86 11.56 18.20
N GLU A 20 -2.06 11.00 18.11
CA GLU A 20 -3.30 11.78 18.05
C GLU A 20 -3.55 12.58 19.33
N ARG A 21 -3.04 12.09 20.47
CA ARG A 21 -3.17 12.72 21.80
C ARG A 21 -2.16 13.84 22.07
N ILE A 22 -1.18 14.08 21.18
CA ILE A 22 -0.24 15.21 21.30
C ILE A 22 -1.01 16.52 21.33
N ALA A 23 -0.85 17.32 22.38
CA ALA A 23 -1.65 18.53 22.59
C ALA A 23 -1.39 19.63 21.54
N ASP A 24 -0.11 19.93 21.26
CA ASP A 24 0.26 20.95 20.28
C ASP A 24 -0.07 20.51 18.84
N PRO A 25 -0.95 21.21 18.11
CA PRO A 25 -1.35 20.82 16.77
C PRO A 25 -0.20 20.81 15.75
N VAL A 26 0.79 21.71 15.91
CA VAL A 26 1.94 21.76 14.98
C VAL A 26 2.87 20.57 15.20
N THR A 27 3.21 20.28 16.46
CA THR A 27 3.99 19.08 16.82
C THR A 27 3.28 17.81 16.39
N ARG A 28 1.98 17.69 16.63
CA ARG A 28 1.17 16.53 16.18
C ARG A 28 1.26 16.34 14.66
N ALA A 29 1.08 17.40 13.88
CA ALA A 29 1.16 17.34 12.42
C ALA A 29 2.58 16.96 11.92
N ALA A 30 3.63 17.44 12.59
CA ALA A 30 5.01 17.09 12.26
C ALA A 30 5.29 15.59 12.45
N VAL A 31 4.89 15.04 13.61
CA VAL A 31 5.06 13.61 13.92
C VAL A 31 4.26 12.73 12.95
N ILE A 32 2.99 13.09 12.66
CA ILE A 32 2.17 12.39 11.67
C ILE A 32 2.89 12.39 10.30
N SER A 33 3.42 13.54 9.88
CA SER A 33 4.12 13.66 8.59
C SER A 33 5.32 12.73 8.50
N ASP A 34 6.10 12.59 9.58
CA ASP A 34 7.27 11.71 9.59
C ASP A 34 6.90 10.22 9.60
N VAL A 35 5.85 9.85 10.33
CA VAL A 35 5.30 8.48 10.30
C VAL A 35 4.78 8.14 8.90
N LEU A 36 4.02 9.04 8.27
CA LEU A 36 3.50 8.81 6.92
C LEU A 36 4.64 8.61 5.90
N LYS A 37 5.71 9.42 5.96
CA LYS A 37 6.90 9.22 5.10
C LYS A 37 7.57 7.87 5.34
N TYR A 38 7.63 7.41 6.60
CA TYR A 38 8.20 6.11 6.92
C TYR A 38 7.33 4.97 6.38
N VAL A 39 6.01 5.05 6.60
CA VAL A 39 5.04 4.07 6.10
C VAL A 39 5.11 4.02 4.57
N GLU A 40 5.09 5.16 3.88
CA GLU A 40 5.22 5.22 2.41
C GLU A 40 6.44 4.45 1.89
N LYS A 41 7.59 4.55 2.58
CA LYS A 41 8.81 3.81 2.22
C LYS A 41 8.71 2.31 2.46
N LYS A 42 7.98 1.88 3.50
CA LYS A 42 7.85 0.46 3.89
C LYS A 42 6.70 -0.25 3.21
N GLU A 43 5.68 0.50 2.79
CA GLU A 43 4.44 0.00 2.24
C GLU A 43 4.64 -1.00 1.08
N PRO A 44 5.53 -0.75 0.09
CA PRO A 44 5.79 -1.71 -0.98
C PRO A 44 6.34 -3.03 -0.45
N THR A 45 7.33 -2.98 0.44
CA THR A 45 7.93 -4.17 1.05
C THR A 45 6.91 -4.97 1.87
N TRP A 46 6.04 -4.30 2.64
CA TRP A 46 4.99 -4.97 3.40
C TRP A 46 3.92 -5.60 2.49
N ARG A 47 3.58 -4.95 1.37
CA ARG A 47 2.69 -5.56 0.36
C ARG A 47 3.31 -6.81 -0.24
N ASP A 48 4.59 -6.78 -0.57
CA ASP A 48 5.32 -7.91 -1.16
C ASP A 48 5.37 -9.08 -0.16
N LEU A 49 5.77 -8.84 1.09
CA LEU A 49 5.78 -9.87 2.14
C LEU A 49 4.40 -10.51 2.35
N ARG A 50 3.34 -9.70 2.34
CA ARG A 50 1.96 -10.20 2.44
C ARG A 50 1.57 -11.02 1.20
N ARG A 51 2.01 -10.62 0.02
CA ARG A 51 1.76 -11.35 -1.24
C ARG A 51 2.49 -12.69 -1.25
N ASP A 52 3.75 -12.72 -0.86
CA ASP A 52 4.55 -13.94 -0.80
C ASP A 52 3.89 -14.99 0.10
N ALA A 53 3.47 -14.60 1.30
CA ALA A 53 2.74 -15.48 2.21
C ALA A 53 1.43 -16.04 1.59
N VAL A 54 0.68 -15.22 0.84
CA VAL A 54 -0.52 -15.69 0.13
C VAL A 54 -0.16 -16.70 -0.95
N LEU A 55 0.87 -16.45 -1.75
CA LEU A 55 1.31 -17.34 -2.82
C LEU A 55 1.81 -18.68 -2.28
N ASP A 56 2.57 -18.67 -1.18
CA ASP A 56 3.05 -19.89 -0.53
C ASP A 56 1.90 -20.75 0.00
N LEU A 57 0.90 -20.13 0.64
CA LEU A 57 -0.30 -20.83 1.12
C LEU A 57 -1.15 -21.40 -0.03
N LEU A 58 -1.24 -20.68 -1.15
CA LEU A 58 -1.92 -21.17 -2.36
C LEU A 58 -1.16 -22.34 -3.00
N ALA A 59 0.17 -22.28 -3.03
CA ALA A 59 1.02 -23.39 -3.48
C ALA A 59 0.80 -24.64 -2.62
N ALA A 60 0.60 -24.46 -1.31
CA ALA A 60 0.20 -25.50 -0.35
C ALA A 60 -1.29 -25.92 -0.43
N LYS A 61 -2.04 -25.46 -1.45
CA LYS A 61 -3.45 -25.79 -1.70
C LYS A 61 -4.42 -25.35 -0.59
N VAL A 62 -4.07 -24.32 0.18
CA VAL A 62 -4.98 -23.71 1.16
C VAL A 62 -6.05 -22.89 0.43
N SER A 63 -7.32 -23.02 0.83
CA SER A 63 -8.42 -22.28 0.18
C SER A 63 -8.39 -20.79 0.52
N TYR A 64 -8.85 -19.93 -0.41
CA TYR A 64 -8.89 -18.47 -0.19
C TYR A 64 -9.59 -18.04 1.10
N ARG A 65 -10.69 -18.71 1.47
CA ARG A 65 -11.42 -18.42 2.71
C ARG A 65 -10.57 -18.73 3.95
N LYS A 66 -9.83 -19.84 3.93
CA LYS A 66 -8.94 -20.22 5.03
C LYS A 66 -7.73 -19.29 5.11
N ILE A 67 -7.12 -18.93 3.98
CA ILE A 67 -6.05 -17.93 3.92
C ILE A 67 -6.53 -16.60 4.51
N GLY A 68 -7.72 -16.13 4.07
CA GLY A 68 -8.30 -14.89 4.57
C GLY A 68 -8.48 -14.88 6.09
N ALA A 69 -9.01 -15.97 6.65
CA ALA A 69 -9.12 -16.12 8.10
C ALA A 69 -7.76 -16.13 8.81
N MET A 70 -6.74 -16.76 8.23
CA MET A 70 -5.39 -16.83 8.81
C MET A 70 -4.66 -15.48 8.86
N ILE A 71 -4.87 -14.62 7.85
CA ILE A 71 -4.17 -13.33 7.74
C ILE A 71 -5.08 -12.13 8.03
N HIS A 72 -6.24 -12.39 8.64
CA HIS A 72 -7.21 -11.38 9.04
C HIS A 72 -7.69 -10.48 7.88
N THR A 73 -8.03 -11.09 6.73
CA THR A 73 -8.57 -10.38 5.57
C THR A 73 -9.70 -11.14 4.87
N SER A 74 -10.43 -10.48 3.98
CA SER A 74 -11.50 -11.12 3.22
C SER A 74 -10.94 -12.04 2.12
N HIS A 75 -11.69 -13.09 1.76
CA HIS A 75 -11.30 -13.97 0.65
C HIS A 75 -11.14 -13.21 -0.68
N SER A 76 -11.95 -12.15 -0.91
CA SER A 76 -11.83 -11.29 -2.09
C SER A 76 -10.53 -10.49 -2.08
N THR A 77 -10.06 -10.06 -0.91
CA THR A 77 -8.75 -9.42 -0.75
C THR A 77 -7.62 -10.39 -1.05
N VAL A 78 -7.70 -11.65 -0.59
CA VAL A 78 -6.71 -12.67 -0.93
C VAL A 78 -6.61 -12.87 -2.45
N GLN A 79 -7.75 -12.98 -3.15
CA GLN A 79 -7.76 -13.09 -4.61
C GLN A 79 -7.20 -11.83 -5.30
N SER A 80 -7.45 -10.63 -4.76
CA SER A 80 -6.86 -9.38 -5.26
C SER A 80 -5.34 -9.35 -5.07
N ILE A 81 -4.87 -9.81 -3.90
CA ILE A 81 -3.45 -9.97 -3.58
C ILE A 81 -2.80 -10.94 -4.55
N GLU A 82 -3.38 -12.11 -4.82
CA GLU A 82 -2.86 -13.09 -5.78
C GLU A 82 -2.72 -12.49 -7.19
N ARG A 83 -3.77 -11.82 -7.69
CA ARG A 83 -3.78 -11.21 -9.04
C ARG A 83 -2.83 -10.01 -9.19
N GLY A 84 -2.26 -9.51 -8.09
CA GLY A 84 -1.35 -8.37 -8.11
C GLY A 84 -2.08 -7.03 -8.12
N HIS A 85 -3.40 -7.03 -7.90
CA HIS A 85 -4.20 -5.80 -7.79
C HIS A 85 -4.06 -5.12 -6.42
N ALA A 86 -3.40 -5.76 -5.46
CA ALA A 86 -3.08 -5.14 -4.17
C ALA A 86 -1.97 -4.07 -4.26
N GLY A 87 -1.24 -4.01 -5.37
CA GLY A 87 -0.13 -3.08 -5.59
C GLY A 87 -0.54 -1.95 -6.53
N ALA A 88 -1.05 -0.86 -5.96
CA ALA A 88 -1.25 0.42 -6.62
C ALA A 88 -2.21 0.40 -7.84
N TRP A 89 -3.24 1.24 -7.76
CA TRP A 89 -3.52 2.12 -8.89
C TRP A 89 -2.29 2.99 -9.12
N ARG A 90 -1.17 2.39 -9.55
CA ARG A 90 -0.06 3.10 -10.14
C ARG A 90 -0.69 3.58 -11.42
N THR A 91 -1.15 4.82 -11.37
CA THR A 91 -1.28 5.70 -12.52
C THR A 91 -0.26 5.27 -13.55
N LYS A 92 -0.72 4.49 -14.53
CA LYS A 92 0.00 4.22 -15.77
C LYS A 92 0.60 5.56 -16.16
N PRO A 93 1.92 5.70 -16.36
CA PRO A 93 2.47 6.95 -16.85
C PRO A 93 1.68 7.27 -18.11
N ARG A 94 0.89 8.36 -18.07
CA ARG A 94 0.35 8.92 -19.30
C ARG A 94 1.58 9.41 -20.03
N THR A 95 2.14 8.54 -20.88
CA THR A 95 3.11 8.95 -21.87
C THR A 95 2.37 9.98 -22.70
N LYS A 96 2.56 11.27 -22.39
CA LYS A 96 2.13 12.34 -23.30
C LYS A 96 2.89 12.04 -24.59
N PRO A 97 2.20 11.88 -25.74
CA PRO A 97 2.90 11.88 -27.01
C PRO A 97 3.68 13.20 -27.05
N LYS A 98 4.99 13.09 -27.16
CA LYS A 98 5.88 14.21 -27.44
C LYS A 98 5.36 14.79 -28.75
N ALA A 99 4.70 15.95 -28.69
CA ALA A 99 4.36 16.70 -29.89
C ALA A 99 5.67 16.87 -30.66
N ALA A 100 5.74 16.24 -31.82
CA ALA A 100 6.83 16.44 -32.76
C ALA A 100 6.82 17.94 -33.11
N GLY A 101 7.84 18.65 -32.63
CA GLY A 101 8.22 19.92 -33.22
C GLY A 101 8.58 19.64 -34.67
N GLY A 102 7.72 20.06 -35.58
CA GLY A 102 8.06 20.28 -36.97
C GLY A 102 8.60 21.70 -37.08
N GLU A 103 9.92 21.81 -37.15
CA GLU A 103 10.61 23.02 -37.56
C GLU A 103 10.55 23.17 -39.08
N GLN A 104 10.45 24.44 -39.50
CA GLN A 104 10.93 25.04 -40.74
C GLN A 104 10.05 25.01 -42.01
N GLY A 105 9.75 26.23 -42.44
CA GLY A 105 9.24 26.63 -43.75
C GLY A 105 9.37 28.14 -43.92
N ASP A 106 10.61 28.58 -44.12
CA ASP A 106 10.98 29.90 -44.65
C ASP A 106 10.35 30.15 -46.04
N GLN A 107 10.17 31.44 -46.35
CA GLN A 107 9.74 32.16 -47.58
C GLN A 107 8.60 33.14 -47.24
N GLY A 108 8.72 34.47 -47.31
CA GLY A 108 9.54 35.31 -48.18
C GLY A 108 8.61 36.19 -49.02
N ALA A 109 8.93 37.49 -49.08
CA ALA A 109 8.27 38.62 -49.77
C ALA A 109 7.13 39.34 -49.03
#